data_AF-A0A382TLP3-F1
#
_entry.id   AF-A0A382TLP3-F1
#
_cell.length_a   1.000
_cell.length_b   1.000
_cell.length_c   1.000
_cell.angle_alpha   90.00
_cell.angle_beta   90.00
_cell.angle_gamma   90.00
#
_symmetry.space_group_name_H-M   'P 1'
#
loop_
_entity.id
_entity.type
_entity.pdbx_description
1 polymer ?
#
loop_
_entity_poly.entity_id
_entity_poly.type
_entity_poly.pdbx_seq_one_letter_code
_entity_poly.pdbx_strand_id
1 'polypeptide(L)'
;MVKASDNDIYSLFSKLPDRLISLLTTNKYSGDLLEIILDLGREPEARFSKETVVFTSLGHTTEADIEYVVSNIGEFGEDNRAGIERTLHRISAFRNRKNRIIGLTI
;
A
#
# COMPACT_ATOMS: atom_id res chain seq x y z
N MET A 1 17.49 -3.26 -2.20
CA MET A 1 17.36 -4.51 -1.42
C MET A 1 16.61 -4.13 -0.17
N VAL A 2 15.36 -4.57 -0.07
CA VAL A 2 14.44 -4.15 1.00
C VAL A 2 15.05 -4.51 2.37
N LYS A 3 15.24 -3.53 3.26
CA LYS A 3 15.62 -3.79 4.67
C LYS A 3 14.92 -2.86 5.65
N ALA A 4 13.63 -3.10 5.86
CA ALA A 4 13.10 -3.24 7.22
C ALA A 4 13.13 -4.75 7.53
N SER A 5 13.27 -5.18 8.80
CA SER A 5 13.36 -6.60 9.20
C SER A 5 12.52 -7.47 8.26
N ASP A 6 13.14 -8.38 7.51
CA ASP A 6 12.52 -9.03 6.34
C ASP A 6 11.08 -9.54 6.64
N ASN A 7 10.82 -10.00 7.87
CA ASN A 7 9.49 -10.43 8.33
C ASN A 7 8.40 -9.34 8.30
N ASP A 8 8.73 -8.08 8.63
CA ASP A 8 7.73 -7.02 8.75
C ASP A 8 7.21 -6.56 7.39
N ILE A 9 8.10 -6.44 6.40
CA ILE A 9 7.73 -6.06 5.04
C ILE A 9 6.99 -7.19 4.32
N TYR A 10 7.29 -8.46 4.62
CA TYR A 10 6.49 -9.58 4.11
C TYR A 10 5.08 -9.59 4.70
N SER A 11 4.93 -9.24 5.99
CA SER A 11 3.61 -9.05 6.59
C SER A 11 2.81 -7.96 5.88
N LEU A 12 3.45 -6.83 5.54
CA LEU A 12 2.86 -5.76 4.73
C LEU A 12 2.43 -6.26 3.34
N PHE A 13 3.34 -6.92 2.63
CA PHE A 13 3.11 -7.38 1.25
C PHE A 13 1.96 -8.38 1.18
N SER A 14 1.78 -9.23 2.20
CA SER A 14 0.65 -10.16 2.26
C SER A 14 -0.74 -9.47 2.25
N LYS A 15 -0.79 -8.15 2.48
CA LYS A 15 -2.02 -7.35 2.49
C LYS A 15 -2.29 -6.61 1.18
N LEU A 16 -1.37 -6.69 0.22
CA LEU A 16 -1.44 -5.98 -1.05
C LEU A 16 -1.88 -6.91 -2.19
N PRO A 17 -2.45 -6.38 -3.29
CA PRO A 17 -2.75 -7.19 -4.46
C PRO A 17 -1.46 -7.79 -5.07
N ASP A 18 -1.50 -9.06 -5.47
CA ASP A 18 -0.35 -9.81 -6.01
C ASP A 18 0.39 -9.09 -7.15
N ARG A 19 -0.37 -8.37 -7.99
CA ARG A 19 0.18 -7.58 -9.09
C ARG A 19 1.15 -6.49 -8.63
N LEU A 20 0.88 -5.89 -7.47
CA LEU A 20 1.70 -4.84 -6.88
C LEU A 20 2.94 -5.44 -6.19
N ILE A 21 2.75 -6.54 -5.44
CA ILE A 21 3.84 -7.29 -4.81
C ILE A 21 4.88 -7.71 -5.86
N SER A 22 4.41 -8.23 -7.00
CA SER A 22 5.26 -8.69 -8.09
C SER A 22 6.16 -7.58 -8.64
N LEU A 23 5.68 -6.33 -8.69
CA LEU A 23 6.52 -5.21 -9.11
C LEU A 23 7.50 -4.78 -8.02
N LEU A 24 7.01 -4.59 -6.79
CA LEU A 24 7.81 -4.14 -5.64
C LEU A 24 9.00 -5.06 -5.35
N THR A 25 8.87 -6.35 -5.63
CA THR A 25 9.89 -7.38 -5.38
C THR A 25 10.90 -7.57 -6.52
N THR A 26 10.79 -6.82 -7.63
CA THR A 26 11.69 -6.99 -8.80
C THR A 26 13.14 -6.56 -8.59
N ASN A 27 13.49 -5.99 -7.42
CA ASN A 27 14.82 -5.44 -7.11
C ASN A 27 15.33 -4.37 -8.12
N LYS A 28 14.43 -3.76 -8.88
CA LYS A 28 14.77 -2.74 -9.90
C LYS A 28 14.83 -1.31 -9.34
N TYR A 29 14.38 -1.10 -8.11
CA TYR A 29 14.24 0.22 -7.50
C TYR A 29 15.34 0.50 -6.47
N SER A 30 15.63 1.77 -6.28
CA SER A 30 16.75 2.32 -5.55
C SER A 30 16.31 2.86 -4.20
N GLY A 31 17.01 2.43 -3.15
CA GLY A 31 16.69 2.82 -1.77
C GLY A 31 15.69 1.88 -1.10
N ASP A 32 15.21 2.32 0.05
CA ASP A 32 14.27 1.58 0.89
C ASP A 32 12.86 2.03 0.58
N LEU A 33 11.91 1.09 0.52
CA LEU A 33 10.50 1.41 0.34
C LEU A 33 10.00 2.17 1.57
N LEU A 34 9.43 3.35 1.35
CA LEU A 34 8.92 4.24 2.39
C LEU A 34 7.39 4.20 2.46
N GLU A 35 6.73 4.32 1.31
CA GLU A 35 5.26 4.40 1.25
C GLU A 35 4.74 3.78 -0.06
N ILE A 36 3.55 3.21 0.00
CA ILE A 36 2.74 2.82 -1.15
C ILE A 36 1.44 3.62 -1.13
N ILE A 37 1.09 4.22 -2.28
CA ILE A 37 -0.10 5.04 -2.45
C ILE A 37 -1.03 4.39 -3.47
N LEU A 38 -2.26 4.16 -3.05
CA LEU A 38 -3.35 3.65 -3.88
C LEU A 38 -4.49 4.65 -3.85
N ASP A 39 -4.75 5.33 -4.96
CA ASP A 39 -5.83 6.29 -5.09
C ASP A 39 -6.78 5.84 -6.19
N LEU A 40 -8.08 5.75 -5.87
CA LEU A 40 -9.11 5.29 -6.82
C LEU A 40 -9.05 6.09 -8.14
N GLY A 41 -8.86 5.37 -9.24
CA GLY A 41 -8.78 5.96 -10.58
C GLY A 41 -7.41 6.52 -10.96
N ARG A 42 -6.37 6.35 -10.12
CA ARG A 42 -4.97 6.72 -10.40
C ARG A 42 -4.08 5.49 -10.42
N GLU A 43 -3.00 5.53 -11.17
CA GLU A 43 -1.99 4.47 -11.13
C GLU A 43 -1.34 4.37 -9.73
N PRO A 44 -1.08 3.15 -9.24
CA PRO A 44 -0.38 2.96 -7.98
C PRO A 44 1.00 3.65 -7.98
N GLU A 45 1.36 4.27 -6.86
CA GLU A 45 2.67 4.91 -6.65
C GLU A 45 3.40 4.24 -5.48
N ALA A 46 4.72 4.08 -5.61
CA ALA A 46 5.60 3.70 -4.52
C ALA A 46 6.71 4.74 -4.36
N ARG A 47 6.96 5.13 -3.12
CA ARG A 47 8.03 6.03 -2.75
C ARG A 47 9.15 5.25 -2.10
N PHE A 48 10.35 5.42 -2.63
CA PHE A 48 11.58 4.89 -2.09
C PHE A 48 12.44 6.04 -1.58
N SER A 49 13.40 5.75 -0.71
CA SER A 49 14.28 6.77 -0.13
C SER A 49 15.13 7.53 -1.16
N LYS A 50 15.22 7.04 -2.41
CA LYS A 50 16.00 7.66 -3.49
C LYS A 50 15.19 7.93 -4.76
N GLU A 51 13.95 7.46 -4.86
CA GLU A 51 13.13 7.64 -6.07
C GLU A 51 11.63 7.48 -5.78
N THR A 52 10.80 8.01 -6.67
CA THR A 52 9.36 7.78 -6.68
C THR A 52 8.99 7.10 -7.99
N VAL A 53 8.19 6.04 -7.92
CA VAL A 53 7.81 5.22 -9.06
C VAL A 53 6.30 5.16 -9.18
N VAL A 54 5.78 5.49 -10.37
CA VAL A 54 4.37 5.28 -10.73
C VAL A 54 4.27 4.02 -11.58
N PHE A 55 3.46 3.05 -11.15
CA PHE A 55 3.33 1.74 -11.79
C PHE A 55 2.31 1.77 -12.94
N THR A 56 2.61 2.51 -14.00
CA THR A 56 1.73 2.68 -15.17
C THR A 56 1.34 1.36 -15.84
N SER A 57 2.19 0.34 -15.76
CA SER A 57 1.91 -1.00 -16.29
C SER A 57 0.78 -1.74 -15.57
N LEU A 58 0.38 -1.32 -14.36
CA LEU A 58 -0.76 -1.89 -13.62
C LEU A 58 -2.11 -1.26 -14.02
N GLY A 59 -2.09 -0.15 -14.76
CA GLY A 59 -3.26 0.68 -14.97
C GLY A 59 -3.75 1.34 -13.67
N HIS A 60 -5.01 1.76 -13.66
CA HIS A 60 -5.57 2.52 -12.55
C HIS A 60 -5.91 1.60 -11.37
N THR A 61 -5.75 2.13 -10.16
CA THR A 61 -6.28 1.54 -8.93
C THR A 61 -7.80 1.49 -9.02
N THR A 62 -8.35 0.31 -8.82
CA THR A 62 -9.80 0.05 -8.85
C THR A 62 -10.38 0.02 -7.45
N GLU A 63 -11.71 0.06 -7.35
CA GLU A 63 -12.39 -0.14 -6.07
C GLU A 63 -12.08 -1.52 -5.47
N ALA A 64 -11.96 -2.55 -6.32
CA ALA A 64 -11.64 -3.91 -5.89
C ALA A 64 -10.23 -4.01 -5.29
N ASP A 65 -9.25 -3.23 -5.79
CA ASP A 65 -7.91 -3.20 -5.18
C ASP A 65 -7.96 -2.59 -3.78
N ILE A 66 -8.70 -1.49 -3.61
CA ILE A 66 -8.85 -0.82 -2.31
C ILE A 66 -9.57 -1.74 -1.34
N GLU A 67 -10.66 -2.38 -1.77
CA GLU A 67 -11.44 -3.31 -0.94
C GLU A 67 -10.61 -4.54 -0.55
N TYR A 68 -9.82 -5.08 -1.49
CA TYR A 68 -8.88 -6.16 -1.20
C TYR A 68 -7.94 -5.77 -0.06
N VAL A 69 -7.31 -4.61 -0.16
CA VAL A 69 -6.35 -4.16 0.85
C VAL A 69 -7.04 -3.92 2.20
N VAL A 70 -8.18 -3.22 2.21
CA VAL A 70 -8.96 -2.94 3.43
C VAL A 70 -9.38 -4.23 4.13
N SER A 71 -9.86 -5.24 3.38
CA SER A 71 -10.29 -6.52 3.95
C SER A 71 -9.16 -7.32 4.61
N ASN A 72 -7.90 -7.03 4.26
CA ASN A 72 -6.73 -7.76 4.74
C ASN A 72 -6.04 -7.11 5.94
N ILE A 73 -6.20 -5.80 6.17
CA ILE A 73 -5.45 -5.03 7.20
C ILE A 73 -6.16 -5.04 8.56
N GLY A 74 -7.48 -5.11 8.58
CA GLY A 74 -8.31 -4.99 9.79
C GLY A 74 -9.14 -3.71 9.82
N GLU A 75 -9.69 -3.38 10.98
CA GLU A 75 -10.57 -2.21 11.13
C GLU A 75 -9.79 -0.89 11.18
N PHE A 76 -10.30 0.11 10.47
CA PHE A 76 -9.83 1.49 10.57
C PHE A 76 -10.52 2.19 11.74
N GLY A 77 -9.74 2.82 12.61
CA GLY A 77 -10.26 3.68 13.66
C GLY A 77 -10.82 5.01 13.14
N GLU A 78 -11.33 5.83 14.05
CA GLU A 78 -11.91 7.15 13.74
C GLU A 78 -10.89 8.15 13.16
N ASP A 79 -9.58 7.93 13.41
CA ASP A 79 -8.49 8.72 12.83
C ASP A 79 -8.11 8.30 11.40
N ASN A 80 -8.91 7.42 10.78
CA ASN A 80 -8.66 6.78 9.49
C ASN A 80 -7.34 5.99 9.44
N ARG A 81 -6.89 5.45 10.57
CA ARG A 81 -5.71 4.59 10.61
C ARG A 81 -6.07 3.18 11.05
N ALA A 82 -5.43 2.20 10.43
CA ALA A 82 -5.43 0.81 10.85
C ALA A 82 -3.98 0.38 11.16
N GLY A 83 -3.81 -0.48 12.15
CA GLY A 83 -2.52 -1.14 12.41
C GLY A 83 -2.46 -2.49 11.72
N ILE A 84 -1.28 -2.89 11.27
CA ILE A 84 -1.07 -4.27 10.80
C ILE A 84 -0.71 -5.13 12.01
N GLU A 85 -1.53 -6.14 12.28
CA GLU A 85 -1.42 -6.99 13.47
C GLU A 85 0.03 -7.49 13.68
N ARG A 86 0.51 -7.42 14.93
CA ARG A 86 1.86 -7.83 15.33
C ARG A 86 3.01 -7.04 14.69
N THR A 87 2.74 -5.87 14.10
CA THR A 87 3.78 -4.97 13.57
C THR A 87 3.57 -3.52 14.04
N LEU A 88 4.58 -2.66 13.85
CA LEU A 88 4.46 -1.21 14.07
C LEU A 88 3.95 -0.44 12.83
N HIS A 89 3.63 -1.13 11.75
CA HIS A 89 3.17 -0.51 10.51
C HIS A 89 1.71 -0.04 10.65
N ARG A 90 1.44 1.12 10.07
CA ARG A 90 0.11 1.73 10.07
C ARG A 90 -0.28 2.11 8.67
N ILE A 91 -1.56 1.91 8.35
CA ILE A 91 -2.13 2.25 7.06
C ILE A 91 -3.14 3.35 7.28
N SER A 92 -3.01 4.43 6.50
CA SER A 92 -3.94 5.56 6.52
C SER A 92 -4.91 5.43 5.36
N ALA A 93 -6.19 5.70 5.62
CA ALA A 93 -7.24 5.71 4.62
C ALA A 93 -7.68 7.14 4.29
N PHE A 94 -7.91 7.40 3.01
CA PHE A 94 -8.62 8.59 2.55
C PHE A 94 -10.07 8.22 2.23
N ARG A 95 -11.02 8.99 2.79
CA ARG A 95 -12.45 8.74 2.61
C ARG A 95 -13.12 9.87 1.83
N ASN A 96 -14.10 9.52 1.02
CA ASN A 96 -14.96 10.49 0.36
C ASN A 96 -16.06 11.00 1.32
N ARG A 97 -16.87 11.96 0.84
CA ARG A 97 -17.98 12.56 1.60
C ARG A 97 -19.09 11.58 2.02
N LYS A 98 -19.12 10.38 1.44
CA LYS A 98 -20.03 9.28 1.81
C LYS A 98 -19.37 8.27 2.75
N ASN A 99 -18.24 8.64 3.35
CA ASN A 99 -17.44 7.83 4.27
C ASN A 99 -16.85 6.54 3.66
N ARG A 100 -16.83 6.41 2.32
CA ARG A 100 -16.20 5.27 1.63
C ARG A 100 -14.70 5.51 1.49
N ILE A 101 -13.89 4.50 1.76
CA ILE A 101 -12.44 4.53 1.51
C ILE A 101 -12.23 4.58 0.00
N ILE A 102 -11.49 5.59 -0.47
CA ILE A 102 -11.17 5.82 -1.88
C ILE A 102 -9.66 5.99 -2.10
N GLY A 103 -8.87 5.95 -1.05
CA GLY A 103 -7.42 5.92 -1.16
C GLY A 103 -6.77 5.34 0.10
N LEU A 104 -5.54 4.86 -0.06
CA LEU A 104 -4.74 4.24 0.99
C LEU A 104 -3.29 4.72 0.89
N THR A 105 -2.69 4.99 2.04
CA THR A 105 -1.24 5.19 2.19
C THR A 105 -0.73 4.16 3.19
N ILE A 106 0.23 3.37 2.74
CA ILE A 106 0.70 2.14 3.38
C ILE A 106 2.19 2.23 3.67
#